data_AF-A0A2I4DU28-F1
#
_entry.id   AF-A0A2I4DU28-F1
#
_cell.length_a   1.000
_cell.length_b   1.000
_cell.length_c   1.000
_cell.angle_alpha   90.00
_cell.angle_beta   90.00
_cell.angle_gamma   90.00
#
_symmetry.space_group_name_H-M   'P 1'
#
loop_
_entity.id
_entity.type
_entity.pdbx_description
1 polymer ?
#
loop_
_entity_poly.entity_id
_entity_poly.type
_entity_poly.pdbx_seq_one_letter_code
_entity_poly.pdbx_strand_id
1 'polypeptide(L)'
;MATQFPDDFKCPISLEIMSDPVILSSGHTFDRPSIQRWLDAGHRSCPVTKLPLPDNPSLIPNHALRSLISNFALVFPPKPQPYPEPQALISNLASPSSCLDSKLDSLDQLTKLSKRDSAFRRRITEAGAVSAVLNCAASDYSSLQEKSLSLLLNLSLDDDNKVGLVAEGAISRIVAALQTGSADSRALAATIITSLAVVEVNKATIGAYPYAIRALVLLLRDGKGRGKKEAATALYALCSFPDNRRRAVQCGSVPILIRIADSGLERAVEVLGLLAKSKEGREAMERFNGCVMVLVRMVKNGNSRGIEYALLTLNSLCCHSEEMCAEARSEGVLDLCMGFVEGDNEKIRRNASSLVRVLSGGSMR
;
A
#
# COMPACT_ATOMS: atom_id res chain seq x y z
N MET A 1 -9.87 -41.10 -6.94
CA MET A 1 -9.82 -40.38 -5.65
C MET A 1 -8.81 -39.24 -5.79
N ALA A 2 -9.14 -38.02 -5.35
CA ALA A 2 -8.24 -36.88 -5.48
C ALA A 2 -7.03 -37.08 -4.55
N THR A 3 -5.83 -37.14 -5.12
CA THR A 3 -4.56 -37.23 -4.37
C THR A 3 -4.16 -35.83 -3.91
N GLN A 4 -4.76 -35.38 -2.82
CA GLN A 4 -4.40 -34.16 -2.14
C GLN A 4 -3.30 -34.48 -1.10
N PHE A 5 -2.35 -33.57 -0.92
CA PHE A 5 -1.39 -33.67 0.19
C PHE A 5 -2.15 -33.83 1.52
N PRO A 6 -1.67 -34.68 2.45
CA PRO A 6 -2.24 -34.80 3.79
C PRO A 6 -2.35 -33.44 4.48
N ASP A 7 -3.42 -33.23 5.23
CA ASP A 7 -3.63 -31.96 5.94
C ASP A 7 -2.52 -31.67 6.96
N ASP A 8 -1.86 -32.72 7.48
CA ASP A 8 -0.72 -32.62 8.39
C ASP A 8 0.51 -31.92 7.76
N PHE A 9 0.54 -31.76 6.42
CA PHE A 9 1.62 -31.07 5.73
C PHE A 9 1.36 -29.57 5.57
N LYS A 10 0.15 -29.11 5.87
CA LYS A 10 -0.24 -27.71 5.75
C LYS A 10 0.11 -26.94 7.01
N CYS A 11 0.60 -25.72 6.84
CA CYS A 11 0.81 -24.81 7.95
C CYS A 11 -0.55 -24.36 8.52
N PRO A 12 -0.77 -24.45 9.85
CA PRO A 12 -2.02 -23.98 10.46
C PRO A 12 -2.29 -22.47 10.33
N ILE A 13 -1.29 -21.66 9.96
CA ILE A 13 -1.43 -20.20 9.79
C ILE A 13 -1.78 -19.86 8.34
N SER A 14 -0.98 -20.31 7.38
CA SER A 14 -1.17 -19.96 5.96
C SER A 14 -2.12 -20.91 5.23
N LEU A 15 -2.36 -22.11 5.78
CA LEU A 15 -3.06 -23.23 5.14
C LEU A 15 -2.37 -23.75 3.86
N GLU A 16 -1.12 -23.34 3.64
CA GLU A 16 -0.26 -23.79 2.53
C GLU A 16 0.67 -24.91 2.98
N ILE A 17 1.19 -25.70 2.04
CA ILE A 17 2.16 -26.76 2.34
C ILE A 17 3.44 -26.15 2.93
N MET A 18 3.91 -26.71 4.05
CA MET A 18 5.10 -26.23 4.74
C MET A 18 6.35 -26.45 3.88
N SER A 19 7.06 -25.36 3.60
CA SER A 19 8.34 -25.38 2.88
C SER A 19 9.53 -25.58 3.83
N ASP A 20 9.45 -24.97 5.02
CA ASP A 20 10.42 -25.14 6.09
C ASP A 20 9.69 -25.34 7.43
N PRO A 21 9.23 -26.57 7.72
CA PRO A 21 8.46 -26.87 8.92
C PRO A 21 9.30 -26.72 10.18
N VAL A 22 8.80 -25.95 11.15
CA VAL A 22 9.39 -25.69 12.47
C VAL A 22 8.40 -25.95 13.58
N ILE A 23 8.88 -26.48 14.70
CA ILE A 23 8.11 -26.84 15.88
C ILE A 23 8.26 -25.73 16.91
N LEU A 24 7.13 -25.25 17.43
CA LEU A 24 7.09 -24.40 18.61
C LEU A 24 7.15 -25.24 19.90
N SER A 25 7.51 -24.62 21.02
CA SER A 25 7.48 -25.25 22.35
C SER A 25 6.12 -25.87 22.73
N SER A 26 5.03 -25.41 22.10
CA SER A 26 3.70 -26.01 22.21
C SER A 26 3.52 -27.35 21.50
N GLY A 27 4.56 -27.89 20.85
CA GLY A 27 4.53 -29.16 20.10
C GLY A 27 3.88 -29.08 18.71
N HIS A 28 3.46 -27.90 18.28
CA HIS A 28 2.78 -27.71 16.99
C HIS A 28 3.78 -27.26 15.92
N THR A 29 3.59 -27.74 14.69
CA THR A 29 4.48 -27.43 13.55
C THR A 29 3.87 -26.37 12.64
N PHE A 30 4.70 -25.45 12.17
CA PHE A 30 4.33 -24.34 11.28
C PHE A 30 5.37 -24.16 10.19
N ASP A 31 5.02 -23.52 9.09
CA ASP A 31 6.01 -23.03 8.12
C ASP A 31 6.77 -21.84 8.73
N ARG A 32 8.11 -21.86 8.70
CA ARG A 32 8.96 -20.85 9.34
C ARG A 32 8.59 -19.41 8.97
N PRO A 33 8.47 -19.02 7.68
CA PRO A 33 8.01 -17.68 7.30
C PRO A 33 6.69 -17.27 7.95
N SER A 34 5.75 -18.21 8.09
CA SER A 34 4.41 -17.93 8.60
C SER A 34 4.40 -17.71 10.10
N ILE A 35 5.12 -18.53 10.87
CA ILE A 35 5.22 -18.34 12.32
C ILE A 35 6.13 -17.17 12.69
N GLN A 36 7.16 -16.88 11.89
CA GLN A 36 8.01 -15.72 12.11
C GLN A 36 7.20 -14.42 11.96
N ARG A 37 6.42 -14.30 10.87
CA ARG A 37 5.49 -13.15 10.68
C ARG A 37 4.51 -12.98 11.84
N TRP A 38 4.00 -14.08 12.40
CA TRP A 38 3.12 -14.05 13.56
C TRP A 38 3.82 -13.46 14.81
N LEU A 39 5.05 -13.88 15.08
CA LEU A 39 5.84 -13.39 16.22
C LEU A 39 6.30 -11.94 16.02
N ASP A 40 6.70 -11.57 14.81
CA ASP A 40 7.12 -10.22 14.44
C ASP A 40 5.97 -9.21 14.51
N ALA A 41 4.73 -9.67 14.29
CA ALA A 41 3.51 -8.88 14.51
C ALA A 41 3.18 -8.64 16.00
N GLY A 42 4.02 -9.13 16.91
CA GLY A 42 3.88 -8.92 18.36
C GLY A 42 3.00 -9.96 19.06
N HIS A 43 2.54 -10.99 18.36
CA HIS A 43 1.77 -12.06 19.01
C HIS A 43 2.68 -12.92 19.90
N ARG A 44 2.20 -13.22 21.11
CA ARG A 44 2.92 -14.01 22.13
C ARG A 44 2.14 -15.24 22.58
N SER A 45 1.30 -15.77 21.70
CA SER A 45 0.54 -17.00 21.92
C SER A 45 0.68 -17.96 20.75
N CYS A 46 0.53 -19.25 21.03
CA CYS A 46 0.51 -20.27 20.00
C CYS A 46 -0.72 -20.07 19.10
N PRO A 47 -0.56 -20.04 17.75
CA PRO A 47 -1.69 -19.85 16.84
C PRO A 47 -2.80 -20.90 16.98
N VAL A 48 -2.45 -22.13 17.37
CA VAL A 48 -3.38 -23.27 17.49
C VAL A 48 -3.97 -23.35 18.90
N THR A 49 -3.12 -23.50 19.93
CA THR A 49 -3.60 -23.74 21.30
C THR A 49 -4.06 -22.46 22.02
N LYS A 50 -3.72 -21.28 21.48
CA LYS A 50 -3.91 -19.96 22.11
C LYS A 50 -3.23 -19.77 23.46
N LEU A 51 -2.41 -20.73 23.90
CA LEU A 51 -1.63 -20.64 25.13
C LEU A 51 -0.44 -19.68 24.95
N PRO A 52 -0.02 -18.99 26.02
CA PRO A 52 1.11 -18.06 25.97
C PRO A 52 2.41 -18.79 25.63
N LEU A 53 3.25 -18.12 24.84
CA LEU A 53 4.59 -18.58 24.49
C LEU A 53 5.61 -17.94 25.44
N PRO A 54 6.77 -18.59 25.69
CA PRO A 54 7.87 -17.98 26.42
C PRO A 54 8.40 -16.74 25.70
N ASP A 55 9.07 -15.84 26.43
CA ASP A 55 9.52 -14.53 25.91
C ASP A 55 10.41 -14.65 24.66
N ASN A 56 11.22 -15.71 24.59
CA ASN A 56 12.04 -16.07 23.42
C ASN A 56 11.62 -17.46 22.90
N PRO A 57 10.59 -17.55 22.04
CA PRO A 57 10.13 -18.83 21.53
C PRO A 57 11.16 -19.42 20.57
N SER A 58 11.64 -20.64 20.86
CA SER A 58 12.53 -21.37 19.97
C SER A 58 11.75 -22.01 18.81
N LEU A 59 12.30 -21.88 17.59
CA LEU A 59 11.77 -22.52 16.39
C LEU A 59 12.65 -23.71 16.01
N ILE A 60 12.27 -24.89 16.47
CA ILE A 60 13.03 -26.12 16.29
C ILE A 60 12.74 -26.69 14.89
N PRO A 61 13.73 -26.86 14.00
CA PRO A 61 13.47 -27.42 12.67
C PRO A 61 12.89 -28.85 12.72
N ASN A 62 11.81 -29.11 11.98
CA ASN A 62 11.23 -30.43 11.83
C ASN A 62 11.78 -31.11 10.56
N HIS A 63 13.03 -31.59 10.63
CA HIS A 63 13.69 -32.22 9.49
C HIS A 63 12.98 -33.48 8.98
N ALA A 64 12.34 -34.23 9.87
CA ALA A 64 11.57 -35.43 9.51
C ALA A 64 10.35 -35.06 8.66
N LEU A 65 9.53 -34.11 9.10
CA LEU A 65 8.38 -33.66 8.33
C LEU A 65 8.80 -33.00 7.01
N ARG A 66 9.88 -32.22 7.02
CA ARG A 66 10.45 -31.65 5.79
C ARG A 66 10.82 -32.74 4.77
N SER A 67 11.44 -33.82 5.25
CA SER A 67 11.81 -34.97 4.41
C SER A 67 10.59 -35.74 3.92
N LEU A 68 9.56 -35.92 4.76
CA LEU A 68 8.30 -36.57 4.39
C LEU A 68 7.54 -35.77 3.33
N ILE A 69 7.42 -34.45 3.50
CA ILE A 69 6.80 -33.55 2.52
C ILE A 69 7.55 -33.64 1.19
N SER A 70 8.89 -33.58 1.23
CA SER A 70 9.74 -33.67 0.04
C SER A 70 9.56 -35.01 -0.68
N ASN A 71 9.59 -36.12 0.06
CA ASN A 71 9.41 -37.46 -0.51
C ASN A 71 8.00 -37.67 -1.06
N PHE A 72 6.97 -37.18 -0.38
CA PHE A 72 5.60 -37.25 -0.85
C PHE A 72 5.40 -36.45 -2.13
N ALA A 73 6.04 -35.29 -2.26
CA ALA A 73 6.04 -34.50 -3.49
C ALA A 73 6.75 -35.20 -4.65
N LEU A 74 7.72 -36.09 -4.40
CA LEU A 74 8.38 -36.91 -5.42
C LEU A 74 7.51 -38.10 -5.87
N VAL A 75 6.79 -38.74 -4.95
CA VAL A 75 5.94 -39.92 -5.23
C VAL A 75 4.59 -39.51 -5.83
N PHE A 76 4.06 -38.37 -5.39
CA PHE A 76 2.87 -37.73 -5.93
C PHE A 76 3.25 -36.33 -6.37
N PRO A 77 3.93 -36.18 -7.52
CA PRO A 77 4.08 -34.86 -8.11
C PRO A 77 2.68 -34.27 -8.22
N PRO A 78 2.47 -32.99 -7.88
CA PRO A 78 1.19 -32.34 -8.15
C PRO A 78 0.88 -32.66 -9.60
N LYS A 79 -0.29 -33.28 -9.87
CA LYS A 79 -0.74 -33.51 -11.24
C LYS A 79 -0.46 -32.21 -11.97
N PRO A 80 0.27 -32.20 -13.10
CA PRO A 80 0.45 -30.99 -13.86
C PRO A 80 -0.97 -30.49 -14.08
N GLN A 81 -1.30 -29.39 -13.39
CA GLN A 81 -2.53 -28.72 -13.69
C GLN A 81 -2.40 -28.39 -15.18
N PRO A 82 -3.47 -28.52 -15.98
CA PRO A 82 -3.43 -28.21 -17.41
C PRO A 82 -3.35 -26.69 -17.60
N TYR A 83 -2.43 -26.05 -16.89
CA TYR A 83 -2.07 -24.66 -17.03
C TYR A 83 -0.91 -24.62 -18.00
N PRO A 84 -1.03 -23.85 -19.09
CA PRO A 84 0.05 -23.71 -20.04
C PRO A 84 1.31 -23.26 -19.31
N GLU A 85 2.45 -23.80 -19.75
CA GLU A 85 3.74 -23.39 -19.22
C GLU A 85 3.84 -21.86 -19.26
N PRO A 86 4.24 -21.20 -18.16
CA PRO A 86 4.33 -19.74 -18.12
C PRO A 86 5.16 -19.19 -19.28
N GLN A 87 6.17 -19.93 -19.73
CA GLN A 87 7.02 -19.57 -20.87
C GLN A 87 6.22 -19.42 -22.17
N ALA A 88 5.25 -20.29 -22.42
CA ALA A 88 4.41 -20.21 -23.63
C ALA A 88 3.51 -18.96 -23.58
N LEU A 89 2.90 -18.68 -22.42
CA LEU A 89 2.10 -17.47 -22.22
C LEU A 89 2.94 -16.20 -22.37
N ILE A 90 4.12 -16.17 -21.76
CA ILE A 90 5.05 -15.02 -21.85
C ILE A 90 5.52 -14.82 -23.30
N SER A 91 5.83 -15.91 -24.01
CA SER A 91 6.22 -15.86 -25.42
C SER A 91 5.09 -15.30 -26.29
N ASN A 92 3.84 -15.67 -26.02
CA ASN A 92 2.69 -15.10 -26.70
C ASN A 92 2.53 -13.59 -26.47
N LEU A 93 2.84 -13.09 -25.26
CA LEU A 93 2.82 -11.65 -24.97
C LEU A 93 3.93 -10.90 -25.69
N ALA A 94 5.15 -11.46 -25.67
CA ALA A 94 6.33 -10.87 -26.28
C ALA A 94 6.27 -10.88 -27.82
N SER A 95 5.61 -11.87 -28.41
CA SER A 95 5.55 -12.00 -29.86
C SER A 95 4.74 -10.85 -30.50
N PRO A 96 5.30 -10.13 -31.49
CA PRO A 96 4.56 -9.14 -32.27
C PRO A 96 3.45 -9.73 -33.14
N SER A 97 3.57 -11.01 -33.53
CA SER A 97 2.63 -11.68 -34.43
C SER A 97 1.39 -12.22 -33.73
N SER A 98 1.39 -12.31 -32.40
CA SER A 98 0.23 -12.75 -31.63
C SER A 98 -0.91 -11.75 -31.76
N CYS A 99 -2.11 -12.24 -32.06
CA CYS A 99 -3.30 -11.40 -32.11
C CYS A 99 -3.68 -10.87 -30.70
N LEU A 100 -4.47 -9.80 -30.68
CA LEU A 100 -4.91 -9.16 -29.45
C LEU A 100 -5.60 -10.15 -28.50
N ASP A 101 -6.49 -11.00 -29.01
CA ASP A 101 -7.25 -11.96 -28.19
C ASP A 101 -6.33 -12.98 -27.49
N SER A 102 -5.32 -13.50 -28.19
CA SER A 102 -4.34 -14.42 -27.59
C SER A 102 -3.50 -13.74 -26.50
N LYS A 103 -3.17 -12.46 -26.67
CA LYS A 103 -2.46 -11.68 -25.64
C LYS A 103 -3.35 -11.43 -24.42
N LEU A 104 -4.62 -11.08 -24.64
CA LEU A 104 -5.60 -10.88 -23.58
C LEU A 104 -5.82 -12.17 -22.78
N ASP A 105 -5.97 -13.32 -23.46
CA ASP A 105 -6.11 -14.62 -22.81
C ASP A 105 -4.86 -15.00 -22.00
N SER A 106 -3.67 -14.77 -22.57
CA SER A 106 -2.41 -15.02 -21.86
C SER A 106 -2.27 -14.16 -20.59
N LEU A 107 -2.65 -12.87 -20.66
CA LEU A 107 -2.67 -11.99 -19.48
C LEU A 107 -3.69 -12.44 -18.44
N ASP A 108 -4.88 -12.87 -18.86
CA ASP A 108 -5.92 -13.34 -17.94
C ASP A 108 -5.49 -14.59 -17.17
N GLN A 109 -4.88 -15.55 -17.87
CA GLN A 109 -4.35 -16.76 -17.26
C GLN A 109 -3.23 -16.44 -16.26
N LEU A 110 -2.23 -15.63 -16.67
CA LEU A 110 -1.14 -15.20 -15.79
C LEU A 110 -1.65 -14.41 -14.58
N THR A 111 -2.62 -13.51 -14.77
CA THR A 111 -3.23 -12.72 -13.70
C THR A 111 -3.98 -13.60 -12.71
N LYS A 112 -4.73 -14.59 -13.21
CA LYS A 112 -5.48 -15.53 -12.36
C LYS A 112 -4.54 -16.37 -11.48
N LEU A 113 -3.45 -16.87 -12.05
CA LEU A 113 -2.48 -17.71 -11.35
C LEU A 113 -1.63 -16.91 -10.35
N SER A 114 -1.23 -15.69 -10.69
CA SER A 114 -0.39 -14.84 -9.82
C SER A 114 -1.13 -14.21 -8.63
N LYS A 115 -2.47 -14.24 -8.62
CA LYS A 115 -3.30 -13.53 -7.64
C LYS A 115 -3.03 -13.92 -6.18
N ARG A 116 -2.70 -15.19 -5.92
CA ARG A 116 -2.51 -15.71 -4.56
C ARG A 116 -1.22 -16.48 -4.36
N ASP A 117 -0.45 -16.72 -5.42
CA ASP A 117 0.76 -17.54 -5.36
C ASP A 117 2.01 -16.68 -5.51
N SER A 118 2.74 -16.50 -4.41
CA SER A 118 4.02 -15.76 -4.38
C SER A 118 5.13 -16.48 -5.14
N ALA A 119 5.21 -17.80 -5.04
CA ALA A 119 6.19 -18.58 -5.77
C ALA A 119 5.96 -18.47 -7.29
N PHE A 120 4.71 -18.49 -7.74
CA PHE A 120 4.36 -18.27 -9.13
C PHE A 120 4.77 -16.87 -9.61
N ARG A 121 4.52 -15.81 -8.80
CA ARG A 121 4.95 -14.45 -9.13
C ARG A 121 6.46 -14.34 -9.33
N ARG A 122 7.26 -14.94 -8.46
CA ARG A 122 8.73 -14.97 -8.62
C ARG A 122 9.14 -15.71 -9.88
N ARG A 123 8.60 -16.92 -10.09
CA ARG A 123 8.90 -17.74 -11.29
C ARG A 123 8.62 -17.00 -12.60
N ILE A 124 7.49 -16.32 -12.73
CA ILE A 124 7.18 -15.59 -13.98
C ILE A 124 8.01 -14.32 -14.13
N THR A 125 8.42 -13.70 -13.03
CA THR A 125 9.35 -12.56 -13.06
C THR A 125 10.73 -13.00 -13.54
N GLU A 126 11.27 -14.08 -12.97
CA GLU A 126 12.54 -14.71 -13.38
C GLU A 126 12.51 -15.22 -14.83
N ALA A 127 11.33 -15.65 -15.30
CA ALA A 127 11.10 -16.07 -16.68
C ALA A 127 11.02 -14.90 -17.69
N GLY A 128 11.20 -13.65 -17.25
CA GLY A 128 11.21 -12.47 -18.12
C GLY A 128 9.82 -11.92 -18.48
N ALA A 129 8.78 -12.22 -17.70
CA ALA A 129 7.43 -11.73 -17.98
C ALA A 129 7.33 -10.20 -17.93
N VAL A 130 8.14 -9.53 -17.10
CA VAL A 130 8.03 -8.09 -16.83
C VAL A 130 8.17 -7.28 -18.12
N SER A 131 9.24 -7.47 -18.90
CA SER A 131 9.43 -6.80 -20.19
C SER A 131 8.25 -7.01 -21.16
N ALA A 132 7.75 -8.25 -21.28
CA ALA A 132 6.60 -8.55 -22.13
C ALA A 132 5.33 -7.82 -21.67
N VAL A 133 5.08 -7.79 -20.36
CA VAL A 133 3.94 -7.08 -19.75
C VAL A 133 4.06 -5.56 -19.91
N LEU A 134 5.26 -4.99 -19.77
CA LEU A 134 5.49 -3.57 -19.95
C LEU A 134 5.28 -3.12 -21.41
N ASN A 135 5.59 -3.98 -22.38
CA ASN A 135 5.28 -3.74 -23.78
C ASN A 135 3.76 -3.78 -24.03
N CYS A 136 3.04 -4.74 -23.46
CA CYS A 136 1.58 -4.78 -23.55
C CYS A 136 0.92 -3.59 -22.83
N ALA A 137 1.49 -3.11 -21.72
CA ALA A 137 1.01 -1.90 -21.02
C ALA A 137 1.19 -0.60 -21.82
N ALA A 138 2.09 -0.61 -22.81
CA ALA A 138 2.33 0.51 -23.72
C ALA A 138 1.32 0.60 -24.88
N SER A 139 0.45 -0.40 -25.03
CA SER A 139 -0.51 -0.48 -26.12
C SER A 139 -1.61 0.58 -26.01
N ASP A 140 -2.09 1.07 -27.16
CA ASP A 140 -3.25 1.97 -27.27
C ASP A 140 -4.59 1.26 -26.97
N TYR A 141 -4.63 -0.06 -27.05
CA TYR A 141 -5.81 -0.84 -26.65
C TYR A 141 -6.00 -0.81 -25.13
N SER A 142 -7.04 -0.10 -24.67
CA SER A 142 -7.37 0.03 -23.25
C SER A 142 -7.52 -1.31 -22.52
N SER A 143 -8.12 -2.31 -23.17
CA SER A 143 -8.31 -3.65 -22.58
C SER A 143 -6.98 -4.36 -22.34
N LEU A 144 -6.03 -4.21 -23.27
CA LEU A 144 -4.69 -4.81 -23.15
C LEU A 144 -3.87 -4.10 -22.09
N GLN A 145 -3.91 -2.76 -22.06
CA GLN A 145 -3.25 -1.96 -21.03
C GLN A 145 -3.76 -2.32 -19.64
N GLU A 146 -5.08 -2.39 -19.45
CA GLU A 146 -5.70 -2.66 -18.15
C GLU A 146 -5.34 -4.07 -17.61
N LYS A 147 -5.40 -5.10 -18.45
CA LYS A 147 -4.97 -6.47 -18.07
C LYS A 147 -3.48 -6.54 -17.77
N SER A 148 -2.66 -5.80 -18.52
CA SER A 148 -1.21 -5.72 -18.28
C SER A 148 -0.91 -5.06 -16.94
N LEU A 149 -1.59 -3.96 -16.62
CA LEU A 149 -1.48 -3.29 -15.32
C LEU A 149 -1.97 -4.18 -14.17
N SER A 150 -3.01 -5.00 -14.41
CA SER A 150 -3.49 -5.96 -13.42
C SER A 150 -2.46 -7.04 -13.08
N LEU A 151 -1.79 -7.60 -14.10
CA LEU A 151 -0.68 -8.52 -13.87
C LEU A 151 0.50 -7.82 -13.18
N LEU A 152 0.87 -6.62 -13.63
CA LEU A 152 1.94 -5.83 -13.02
C LEU A 152 1.65 -5.53 -11.54
N LEU A 153 0.39 -5.25 -11.19
CA LEU A 153 -0.04 -5.11 -9.80
C LEU A 153 0.20 -6.39 -9.02
N ASN A 154 -0.20 -7.56 -9.53
CA ASN A 154 0.06 -8.83 -8.86
C ASN A 154 1.56 -9.02 -8.65
N LEU A 155 2.40 -8.83 -9.67
CA LEU A 155 3.86 -8.93 -9.57
C LEU A 155 4.44 -8.00 -8.49
N SER A 156 3.88 -6.79 -8.37
CA SER A 156 4.32 -5.82 -7.36
C SER A 156 3.97 -6.22 -5.94
N LEU A 157 3.07 -7.17 -5.70
CA LEU A 157 2.71 -7.64 -4.35
C LEU A 157 3.80 -8.51 -3.70
N ASP A 158 4.81 -8.91 -4.48
CA ASP A 158 5.99 -9.61 -3.97
C ASP A 158 7.08 -8.57 -3.64
N ASP A 159 7.56 -8.57 -2.39
CA ASP A 159 8.53 -7.57 -1.91
C ASP A 159 9.86 -7.64 -2.67
N ASP A 160 10.30 -8.84 -3.03
CA ASP A 160 11.55 -9.08 -3.77
C ASP A 160 11.50 -8.49 -5.19
N ASN A 161 10.30 -8.41 -5.78
CA ASN A 161 10.11 -7.90 -7.14
C ASN A 161 10.09 -6.37 -7.21
N LYS A 162 9.77 -5.66 -6.12
CA LYS A 162 9.43 -4.22 -6.19
C LYS A 162 10.55 -3.35 -6.75
N VAL A 163 11.80 -3.61 -6.38
CA VAL A 163 12.97 -2.85 -6.89
C VAL A 163 13.26 -3.24 -8.35
N GLY A 164 13.20 -4.54 -8.66
CA GLY A 164 13.39 -5.04 -10.03
C GLY A 164 12.40 -4.44 -11.03
N LEU A 165 11.11 -4.39 -10.66
CA LEU A 165 10.07 -3.77 -11.50
C LEU A 165 10.37 -2.30 -11.81
N VAL A 166 10.88 -1.54 -10.84
CA VAL A 166 11.28 -0.14 -11.06
C VAL A 166 12.49 -0.07 -11.99
N ALA A 167 13.50 -0.92 -11.78
CA ALA A 167 14.71 -0.99 -12.61
C ALA A 167 14.39 -1.37 -14.07
N GLU A 168 13.39 -2.22 -14.30
CA GLU A 168 12.92 -2.60 -15.63
C GLU A 168 12.06 -1.52 -16.33
N GLY A 169 11.85 -0.36 -15.70
CA GLY A 169 11.20 0.79 -16.32
C GLY A 169 9.68 0.83 -16.14
N ALA A 170 9.12 0.08 -15.17
CA ALA A 170 7.68 0.06 -14.91
C ALA A 170 7.09 1.46 -14.65
N ILE A 171 7.85 2.36 -14.00
CA ILE A 171 7.39 3.72 -13.68
C ILE A 171 6.92 4.47 -14.93
N SER A 172 7.65 4.35 -16.04
CA SER A 172 7.29 5.02 -17.30
C SER A 172 5.89 4.63 -17.80
N ARG A 173 5.58 3.32 -17.77
CA ARG A 173 4.29 2.77 -18.21
C ARG A 173 3.17 3.12 -17.24
N ILE A 174 3.44 3.06 -15.94
CA ILE A 174 2.49 3.43 -14.88
C ILE A 174 2.10 4.91 -14.97
N VAL A 175 3.08 5.80 -15.17
CA VAL A 175 2.83 7.25 -15.29
C VAL A 175 2.06 7.57 -16.58
N ALA A 176 2.39 6.92 -17.70
CA ALA A 176 1.62 7.05 -18.93
C ALA A 176 0.16 6.64 -18.72
N ALA A 177 -0.08 5.48 -18.09
CA ALA A 177 -1.42 5.01 -17.76
C ALA A 177 -2.19 5.97 -16.82
N LEU A 178 -1.52 6.61 -15.86
CA LEU A 178 -2.15 7.65 -15.01
C LEU A 178 -2.61 8.88 -15.79
N GLN A 179 -1.91 9.23 -16.87
CA GLN A 179 -2.16 10.43 -17.67
C GLN A 179 -3.25 10.19 -18.72
N THR A 180 -3.20 9.08 -19.45
CA THR A 180 -4.05 8.84 -20.64
C THR A 180 -4.94 7.61 -20.55
N GLY A 181 -4.78 6.77 -19.53
CA GLY A 181 -5.53 5.52 -19.40
C GLY A 181 -7.01 5.69 -19.07
N SER A 182 -7.75 4.58 -19.15
CA SER A 182 -9.13 4.48 -18.68
C SER A 182 -9.26 4.80 -17.18
N ALA A 183 -10.47 5.04 -16.69
CA ALA A 183 -10.70 5.27 -15.26
C ALA A 183 -10.15 4.12 -14.40
N ASP A 184 -10.31 2.88 -14.86
CA ASP A 184 -9.80 1.68 -14.19
C ASP A 184 -8.27 1.55 -14.31
N SER A 185 -7.70 1.82 -15.49
CA SER A 185 -6.24 1.82 -15.67
C SER A 185 -5.55 2.87 -14.79
N ARG A 186 -6.12 4.07 -14.69
CA ARG A 186 -5.62 5.13 -13.80
C ARG A 186 -5.69 4.73 -12.33
N ALA A 187 -6.79 4.11 -11.91
CA ALA A 187 -6.94 3.61 -10.54
C ALA A 187 -5.92 2.49 -10.25
N LEU A 188 -5.78 1.50 -11.14
CA LEU A 188 -4.80 0.43 -11.03
C LEU A 188 -3.37 0.97 -10.97
N ALA A 189 -3.02 1.93 -11.83
CA ALA A 189 -1.71 2.55 -11.85
C ALA A 189 -1.37 3.22 -10.50
N ALA A 190 -2.33 3.93 -9.89
CA ALA A 190 -2.16 4.50 -8.55
C ALA A 190 -1.99 3.40 -7.47
N THR A 191 -2.72 2.28 -7.58
CA THR A 191 -2.53 1.13 -6.68
C THR A 191 -1.14 0.50 -6.83
N ILE A 192 -0.62 0.38 -8.05
CA ILE A 192 0.74 -0.13 -8.31
C ILE A 192 1.78 0.80 -7.68
N ILE A 193 1.63 2.13 -7.84
CA ILE A 193 2.51 3.10 -7.16
C ILE A 193 2.51 2.88 -5.65
N THR A 194 1.33 2.70 -5.05
CA THR A 194 1.20 2.44 -3.60
C THR A 194 1.97 1.18 -3.20
N SER A 195 1.81 0.09 -3.98
CA SER A 195 2.50 -1.18 -3.74
C SER A 195 4.02 -1.05 -3.84
N LEU A 196 4.52 -0.37 -4.88
CA LEU A 196 5.96 -0.18 -5.09
C LEU A 196 6.58 0.78 -4.06
N ALA A 197 5.82 1.77 -3.60
CA ALA A 197 6.22 2.77 -2.62
C ALA A 197 6.30 2.23 -1.18
N VAL A 198 6.13 0.93 -0.94
CA VAL A 198 6.48 0.31 0.35
C VAL A 198 7.99 0.41 0.60
N VAL A 199 8.80 0.35 -0.46
CA VAL A 199 10.26 0.44 -0.42
C VAL A 199 10.72 1.91 -0.50
N GLU A 200 11.57 2.36 0.43
CA GLU A 200 12.05 3.76 0.49
C GLU A 200 12.73 4.23 -0.80
N VAL A 201 13.61 3.41 -1.39
CA VAL A 201 14.30 3.73 -2.65
C VAL A 201 13.30 3.96 -3.80
N ASN A 202 12.22 3.20 -3.82
CA ASN A 202 11.15 3.37 -4.81
C ASN A 202 10.35 4.66 -4.56
N LYS A 203 10.11 5.06 -3.31
CA LYS A 203 9.45 6.35 -3.00
C LYS A 203 10.23 7.52 -3.58
N ALA A 204 11.55 7.53 -3.38
CA ALA A 204 12.43 8.57 -3.90
C ALA A 204 12.43 8.57 -5.43
N THR A 205 12.58 7.40 -6.05
CA THR A 205 12.65 7.24 -7.51
C THR A 205 11.33 7.63 -8.19
N ILE A 206 10.20 7.10 -7.71
CA ILE A 206 8.87 7.41 -8.26
C ILE A 206 8.52 8.88 -8.04
N GLY A 207 8.80 9.42 -6.86
CA GLY A 207 8.49 10.81 -6.55
C GLY A 207 9.31 11.82 -7.33
N ALA A 208 10.56 11.49 -7.69
CA ALA A 208 11.40 12.29 -8.58
C ALA A 208 11.07 12.10 -10.07
N TYR A 209 10.32 11.05 -10.43
CA TYR A 209 10.00 10.75 -11.82
C TYR A 209 9.10 11.84 -12.44
N PRO A 210 9.41 12.33 -13.66
CA PRO A 210 8.63 13.38 -14.31
C PRO A 210 7.13 13.07 -14.36
N TYR A 211 6.32 14.04 -13.97
CA TYR A 211 4.86 13.98 -13.97
C TYR A 211 4.21 12.93 -13.05
N ALA A 212 4.94 12.08 -12.33
CA ALA A 212 4.34 11.04 -11.49
C ALA A 212 3.41 11.61 -10.41
N ILE A 213 3.94 12.53 -9.59
CA ILE A 213 3.16 13.22 -8.56
C ILE A 213 2.06 14.09 -9.18
N ARG A 214 2.36 14.81 -10.27
CA ARG A 214 1.37 15.65 -10.98
C ARG A 214 0.19 14.82 -11.49
N ALA A 215 0.45 13.65 -12.06
CA ALA A 215 -0.60 12.77 -12.59
C ALA A 215 -1.51 12.24 -11.47
N LEU A 216 -0.95 11.93 -10.29
CA LEU A 216 -1.75 11.57 -9.11
C LEU A 216 -2.60 12.74 -8.60
N VAL A 217 -2.05 13.96 -8.58
CA VAL A 217 -2.81 15.17 -8.20
C VAL A 217 -3.96 15.45 -9.19
N LEU A 218 -3.74 15.24 -10.50
CA LEU A 218 -4.79 15.33 -11.50
C LEU A 218 -5.84 14.21 -11.35
N LEU A 219 -5.43 12.99 -11.00
CA LEU A 219 -6.36 11.91 -10.69
C LEU A 219 -7.19 12.20 -9.42
N LEU A 220 -6.61 12.86 -8.42
CA LEU A 220 -7.37 13.36 -7.26
C LEU A 220 -8.41 14.41 -7.65
N ARG A 221 -8.07 15.31 -8.57
CA ARG A 221 -8.97 16.38 -9.01
C ARG A 221 -10.12 15.83 -9.86
N ASP A 222 -9.77 15.06 -10.88
CA ASP A 222 -10.67 14.72 -12.00
C ASP A 222 -11.20 13.27 -11.92
N GLY A 223 -10.65 12.43 -11.02
CA GLY A 223 -11.02 11.03 -10.88
C GLY A 223 -12.41 10.81 -10.29
N LYS A 224 -12.95 9.60 -10.48
CA LYS A 224 -14.24 9.16 -9.91
C LYS A 224 -14.02 8.10 -8.84
N GLY A 225 -14.76 8.17 -7.74
CA GLY A 225 -14.85 7.13 -6.70
C GLY A 225 -13.50 6.48 -6.34
N ARG A 226 -13.27 5.27 -6.88
CA ARG A 226 -12.04 4.49 -6.72
C ARG A 226 -10.78 5.28 -7.08
N GLY A 227 -10.73 5.93 -8.23
CA GLY A 227 -9.53 6.66 -8.70
C GLY A 227 -9.05 7.73 -7.71
N LYS A 228 -9.97 8.49 -7.09
CA LYS A 228 -9.63 9.47 -6.05
C LYS A 228 -9.04 8.81 -4.80
N LYS A 229 -9.64 7.71 -4.34
CA LYS A 229 -9.16 6.96 -3.17
C LYS A 229 -7.76 6.38 -3.39
N GLU A 230 -7.54 5.76 -4.55
CA GLU A 230 -6.23 5.20 -4.91
C GLU A 230 -5.17 6.30 -5.06
N ALA A 231 -5.51 7.43 -5.69
CA ALA A 231 -4.58 8.56 -5.83
C ALA A 231 -4.19 9.17 -4.47
N ALA A 232 -5.16 9.34 -3.56
CA ALA A 232 -4.88 9.81 -2.20
C ALA A 232 -3.94 8.85 -1.45
N THR A 233 -4.14 7.54 -1.62
CA THR A 233 -3.34 6.50 -0.98
C THR A 233 -1.92 6.46 -1.55
N ALA A 234 -1.77 6.58 -2.87
CA ALA A 234 -0.48 6.67 -3.54
C ALA A 234 0.31 7.91 -3.10
N LEU A 235 -0.36 9.07 -3.01
CA LEU A 235 0.28 10.30 -2.53
C LEU A 235 0.68 10.20 -1.06
N TYR A 236 -0.13 9.56 -0.21
CA TYR A 236 0.25 9.30 1.19
C TYR A 236 1.52 8.44 1.26
N ALA A 237 1.59 7.35 0.48
CA ALA A 237 2.75 6.48 0.43
C ALA A 237 4.01 7.24 -0.03
N LEU A 238 3.92 8.00 -1.13
CA LEU A 238 5.04 8.78 -1.67
C LEU A 238 5.47 9.93 -0.75
N CYS A 239 4.54 10.67 -0.16
CA CYS A 239 4.83 11.84 0.70
C CYS A 239 5.32 11.47 2.11
N SER A 240 5.29 10.17 2.46
CA SER A 240 6.02 9.70 3.65
C SER A 240 7.53 10.00 3.51
N PHE A 241 8.06 9.97 2.28
CA PHE A 241 9.40 10.45 1.94
C PHE A 241 9.45 11.99 1.89
N PRO A 242 10.30 12.66 2.69
CA PRO A 242 10.28 14.12 2.86
C PRO A 242 10.33 14.95 1.57
N ASP A 243 11.21 14.62 0.63
CA ASP A 243 11.39 15.42 -0.59
C ASP A 243 10.14 15.44 -1.47
N ASN A 244 9.33 14.38 -1.41
CA ASN A 244 8.11 14.28 -2.19
C ASN A 244 7.01 15.22 -1.69
N ARG A 245 7.08 15.67 -0.43
CA ARG A 245 6.13 16.64 0.14
C ARG A 245 6.20 17.96 -0.61
N ARG A 246 7.41 18.49 -0.79
CA ARG A 246 7.64 19.71 -1.57
C ARG A 246 7.15 19.55 -3.01
N ARG A 247 7.48 18.43 -3.66
CA ARG A 247 7.05 18.13 -5.04
C ARG A 247 5.52 18.09 -5.16
N ALA A 248 4.83 17.49 -4.20
CA ALA A 248 3.37 17.45 -4.16
C ALA A 248 2.75 18.85 -4.01
N VAL A 249 3.29 19.66 -3.08
CA VAL A 249 2.85 21.05 -2.89
C VAL A 249 3.04 21.87 -4.17
N GLN A 250 4.21 21.76 -4.82
CA GLN A 250 4.50 22.42 -6.10
C GLN A 250 3.58 22.00 -7.23
N CYS A 251 3.04 20.77 -7.18
CA CYS A 251 2.02 20.30 -8.13
C CYS A 251 0.60 20.81 -7.81
N GLY A 252 0.42 21.67 -6.80
CA GLY A 252 -0.86 22.22 -6.41
C GLY A 252 -1.76 21.23 -5.65
N SER A 253 -1.17 20.26 -4.94
CA SER A 253 -1.94 19.22 -4.24
C SER A 253 -2.80 19.76 -3.10
N VAL A 254 -2.35 20.80 -2.39
CA VAL A 254 -2.97 21.26 -1.13
C VAL A 254 -4.43 21.73 -1.31
N PRO A 255 -4.76 22.67 -2.21
CA PRO A 255 -6.16 23.08 -2.42
C PRO A 255 -7.08 21.93 -2.84
N ILE A 256 -6.56 20.98 -3.62
CA ILE A 256 -7.31 19.80 -4.07
C ILE A 256 -7.58 18.88 -2.88
N LEU A 257 -6.55 18.59 -2.08
CA LEU A 257 -6.68 17.74 -0.90
C LEU A 257 -7.63 18.31 0.14
N ILE A 258 -7.64 19.64 0.37
CA ILE A 258 -8.59 20.28 1.29
C ILE A 258 -10.03 20.09 0.81
N ARG A 259 -10.32 20.34 -0.47
CA ARG A 259 -11.66 20.11 -1.04
C ARG A 259 -12.09 18.64 -0.98
N ILE A 260 -11.14 17.72 -1.18
CA ILE A 260 -11.42 16.28 -1.11
C ILE A 260 -11.63 15.83 0.36
N ALA A 261 -10.88 16.39 1.31
CA ALA A 261 -11.12 16.18 2.73
C ALA A 261 -12.52 16.68 3.14
N ASP A 262 -12.94 17.84 2.63
CA ASP A 262 -14.27 18.39 2.91
C ASP A 262 -15.41 17.51 2.37
N SER A 263 -15.15 16.75 1.29
CA SER A 263 -16.07 15.72 0.78
C SER A 263 -16.10 14.44 1.64
N GLY A 264 -15.34 14.37 2.72
CA GLY A 264 -15.31 13.27 3.68
C GLY A 264 -14.25 12.20 3.44
N LEU A 265 -13.31 12.40 2.50
CA LEU A 265 -12.25 11.41 2.27
C LEU A 265 -11.10 11.58 3.28
N GLU A 266 -11.04 10.71 4.28
CA GLU A 266 -10.08 10.83 5.39
C GLU A 266 -8.63 10.68 4.94
N ARG A 267 -8.38 9.86 3.90
CA ARG A 267 -7.03 9.70 3.33
C ARG A 267 -6.45 11.04 2.86
N ALA A 268 -7.28 12.00 2.43
CA ALA A 268 -6.79 13.32 2.02
C ALA A 268 -6.24 14.12 3.22
N VAL A 269 -6.88 14.03 4.38
CA VAL A 269 -6.40 14.63 5.64
C VAL A 269 -5.06 14.01 6.05
N GLU A 270 -4.90 12.70 5.87
CA GLU A 270 -3.63 12.03 6.17
C GLU A 270 -2.49 12.57 5.29
N VAL A 271 -2.75 12.83 4.01
CA VAL A 271 -1.78 13.48 3.12
C VAL A 271 -1.51 14.90 3.58
N LEU A 272 -2.53 15.69 3.92
CA LEU A 272 -2.36 17.05 4.45
C LEU A 272 -1.45 17.07 5.68
N GLY A 273 -1.65 16.16 6.64
CA GLY A 273 -0.79 16.09 7.82
C GLY A 273 0.67 15.71 7.51
N LEU A 274 0.93 14.95 6.44
CA LEU A 274 2.30 14.76 5.94
C LEU A 274 2.86 16.04 5.32
N LEU A 275 2.08 16.75 4.52
CA LEU A 275 2.51 18.00 3.86
C LEU A 275 2.77 19.13 4.87
N ALA A 276 1.98 19.22 5.95
CA ALA A 276 2.14 20.22 7.01
C ALA A 276 3.50 20.12 7.74
N LYS A 277 4.17 18.96 7.66
CA LYS A 277 5.56 18.81 8.15
C LYS A 277 6.58 19.63 7.36
N SER A 278 6.22 20.14 6.18
CA SER A 278 7.05 21.05 5.37
C SER A 278 6.54 22.49 5.45
N LYS A 279 7.46 23.47 5.40
CA LYS A 279 7.11 24.90 5.44
C LYS A 279 6.20 25.27 4.27
N GLU A 280 6.56 24.81 3.07
CA GLU A 280 5.82 25.04 1.83
C GLU A 280 4.39 24.48 1.92
N GLY A 281 4.20 23.32 2.55
CA GLY A 281 2.89 22.73 2.78
C GLY A 281 2.03 23.57 3.73
N ARG A 282 2.61 24.08 4.82
CA ARG A 282 1.89 24.97 5.77
C ARG A 282 1.46 26.27 5.11
N GLU A 283 2.37 26.94 4.42
CA GLU A 283 2.05 28.18 3.70
C GLU A 283 0.97 27.98 2.64
N ALA A 284 0.99 26.84 1.95
CA ALA A 284 -0.05 26.52 0.97
C ALA A 284 -1.42 26.26 1.61
N MET A 285 -1.47 25.73 2.84
CA MET A 285 -2.72 25.54 3.59
C MET A 285 -3.26 26.86 4.13
N GLU A 286 -2.38 27.71 4.66
CA GLU A 286 -2.73 29.04 5.17
C GLU A 286 -3.33 29.94 4.08
N ARG A 287 -2.85 29.86 2.85
CA ARG A 287 -3.43 30.58 1.70
C ARG A 287 -4.82 30.09 1.28
N PHE A 288 -5.29 28.96 1.81
CA PHE A 288 -6.60 28.39 1.46
C PHE A 288 -7.65 28.76 2.50
N ASN A 289 -8.53 29.69 2.15
CA ASN A 289 -9.63 30.11 3.02
C ASN A 289 -10.52 28.93 3.44
N GLY A 290 -10.73 28.78 4.75
CA GLY A 290 -11.53 27.69 5.32
C GLY A 290 -10.75 26.37 5.50
N CYS A 291 -9.42 26.37 5.37
CA CYS A 291 -8.62 25.18 5.69
C CYS A 291 -8.84 24.70 7.14
N VAL A 292 -8.86 25.63 8.11
CA VAL A 292 -9.08 25.28 9.51
C VAL A 292 -10.48 24.71 9.68
N MET A 293 -11.52 25.35 9.14
CA MET A 293 -12.90 24.83 9.18
C MET A 293 -13.00 23.38 8.68
N VAL A 294 -12.37 23.05 7.55
CA VAL A 294 -12.38 21.68 7.02
C VAL A 294 -11.70 20.72 7.99
N LEU A 295 -10.54 21.07 8.53
CA LEU A 295 -9.84 20.23 9.51
C LEU A 295 -10.66 20.03 10.78
N VAL A 296 -11.32 21.08 11.29
CA VAL A 296 -12.22 21.01 12.45
C VAL A 296 -13.40 20.09 12.19
N ARG A 297 -14.00 20.15 10.99
CA ARG A 297 -15.06 19.21 10.59
C ARG A 297 -14.56 17.76 10.60
N MET A 298 -13.32 17.52 10.18
CA MET A 298 -12.70 16.19 10.24
C MET A 298 -12.38 15.74 11.66
N VAL A 299 -12.06 16.65 12.59
CA VAL A 299 -11.94 16.34 14.02
C VAL A 299 -13.30 15.92 14.61
N LYS A 300 -14.40 16.57 14.19
CA LYS A 300 -15.75 16.27 14.69
C LYS A 300 -16.32 14.96 14.14
N ASN A 301 -16.12 14.70 12.84
CA ASN A 301 -16.86 13.67 12.10
C ASN A 301 -15.99 12.54 11.53
N GLY A 302 -14.67 12.64 11.64
CA GLY A 302 -13.74 11.68 11.05
C GLY A 302 -13.65 10.35 11.82
N ASN A 303 -13.13 9.32 11.14
CA ASN A 303 -12.68 8.11 11.83
C ASN A 303 -11.42 8.38 12.67
N SER A 304 -10.96 7.42 13.48
CA SER A 304 -9.81 7.61 14.38
C SER A 304 -8.55 8.14 13.69
N ARG A 305 -8.26 7.71 12.44
CA ARG A 305 -7.12 8.23 11.69
C ARG A 305 -7.38 9.62 11.12
N GLY A 306 -8.59 9.89 10.65
CA GLY A 306 -9.00 11.22 10.21
C GLY A 306 -8.85 12.26 11.34
N ILE A 307 -9.32 11.92 12.55
CA ILE A 307 -9.18 12.76 13.75
C ILE A 307 -7.70 12.94 14.11
N GLU A 308 -6.93 11.84 14.20
CA GLU A 308 -5.49 11.89 14.54
C GLU A 308 -4.73 12.86 13.62
N TYR A 309 -4.93 12.73 12.30
CA TYR A 309 -4.24 13.56 11.31
C TYR A 309 -4.79 14.98 11.21
N ALA A 310 -6.09 15.20 11.44
CA ALA A 310 -6.65 16.54 11.49
C ALA A 310 -6.07 17.33 12.67
N LEU A 311 -6.01 16.72 13.86
CA LEU A 311 -5.37 17.32 15.04
C LEU A 311 -3.87 17.57 14.81
N LEU A 312 -3.16 16.61 14.21
CA LEU A 312 -1.75 16.77 13.86
C LEU A 312 -1.51 17.94 12.89
N THR A 313 -2.38 18.08 11.89
CA THR A 313 -2.30 19.17 10.91
C THR A 313 -2.60 20.51 11.56
N LEU A 314 -3.68 20.61 12.34
CA LEU A 314 -4.04 21.83 13.09
C LEU A 314 -2.92 22.26 14.04
N ASN A 315 -2.35 21.32 14.81
CA ASN A 315 -1.21 21.57 15.68
C ASN A 315 -0.02 22.13 14.90
N SER A 316 0.33 21.51 13.77
CA SER A 316 1.43 21.99 12.93
C SER A 316 1.20 23.39 12.36
N LEU A 317 -0.04 23.75 12.01
CA LEU A 317 -0.38 25.08 11.50
C LEU A 317 -0.36 26.13 12.63
N CYS A 318 -1.01 25.83 13.75
CA CYS A 318 -1.11 26.72 14.90
C CYS A 318 0.27 27.00 15.53
N CYS A 319 1.18 26.03 15.56
CA CYS A 319 2.56 26.28 16.02
C CYS A 319 3.32 27.34 15.21
N HIS A 320 2.89 27.65 13.99
CA HIS A 320 3.62 28.52 13.05
C HIS A 320 2.83 29.73 12.57
N SER A 321 1.54 29.86 12.88
CA SER A 321 0.68 30.96 12.43
C SER A 321 -0.31 31.36 13.52
N GLU A 322 -0.23 32.62 13.95
CA GLU A 322 -1.14 33.23 14.92
C GLU A 322 -2.54 33.43 14.33
N GLU A 323 -2.61 33.72 13.02
CA GLU A 323 -3.87 33.80 12.27
C GLU A 323 -4.61 32.45 12.31
N MET A 324 -3.90 31.34 12.03
CA MET A 324 -4.48 30.00 12.12
C MET A 324 -4.88 29.64 13.57
N CYS A 325 -4.15 30.13 14.58
CA CYS A 325 -4.54 29.96 15.98
C CYS A 325 -5.84 30.71 16.29
N ALA A 326 -5.97 31.95 15.82
CA ALA A 326 -7.16 32.76 16.02
C ALA A 326 -8.39 32.10 15.35
N GLU A 327 -8.24 31.62 14.11
CA GLU A 327 -9.30 30.89 13.40
C GLU A 327 -9.67 29.59 14.15
N ALA A 328 -8.68 28.80 14.58
CA ALA A 328 -8.93 27.58 15.35
C ALA A 328 -9.64 27.85 16.69
N ARG A 329 -9.32 28.95 17.37
CA ARG A 329 -10.04 29.37 18.58
C ARG A 329 -11.48 29.76 18.26
N SER A 330 -11.72 30.54 17.21
CA SER A 330 -13.08 30.91 16.80
C SER A 330 -13.94 29.71 16.40
N GLU A 331 -13.33 28.66 15.87
CA GLU A 331 -13.99 27.40 15.51
C GLU A 331 -14.23 26.44 16.69
N GLY A 332 -13.85 26.84 17.91
CA GLY A 332 -14.07 26.05 19.14
C GLY A 332 -13.14 24.84 19.28
N VAL A 333 -11.94 24.88 18.72
CA VAL A 333 -10.99 23.75 18.75
C VAL A 333 -10.55 23.39 20.17
N LEU A 334 -10.46 24.37 21.08
CA LEU A 334 -10.12 24.14 22.48
C LEU A 334 -11.10 23.16 23.16
N ASP A 335 -12.39 23.45 23.06
CA ASP A 335 -13.44 22.62 23.66
C ASP A 335 -13.47 21.22 23.05
N LEU A 336 -13.28 21.12 21.74
CA LEU A 336 -13.18 19.83 21.05
C LEU A 336 -11.99 19.01 21.56
N CYS A 337 -10.83 19.64 21.73
CA CYS A 337 -9.64 18.95 22.21
C CYS A 337 -9.79 18.46 23.64
N MET A 338 -10.46 19.23 24.52
CA MET A 338 -10.73 18.81 25.90
C MET A 338 -11.51 17.50 25.96
N GLY A 339 -12.47 17.28 25.05
CA GLY A 339 -13.21 16.02 24.95
C GLY A 339 -12.35 14.81 24.56
N PHE A 340 -11.16 15.01 23.99
CA PHE A 340 -10.23 13.93 23.63
C PHE A 340 -9.15 13.65 24.69
N VAL A 341 -9.00 14.53 25.71
CA VAL A 341 -7.95 14.38 26.73
C VAL A 341 -8.16 13.14 27.59
N GLU A 342 -9.41 12.74 27.79
CA GLU A 342 -9.80 11.57 28.59
C GLU A 342 -9.99 10.29 27.74
N GLY A 343 -9.75 10.37 26.42
CA GLY A 343 -9.96 9.25 25.52
C GLY A 343 -8.87 8.17 25.55
N ASP A 344 -9.26 6.94 25.20
CA ASP A 344 -8.37 5.76 25.17
C ASP A 344 -7.33 5.78 24.03
N ASN A 345 -7.60 6.52 22.94
CA ASN A 345 -6.66 6.59 21.83
C ASN A 345 -5.49 7.52 22.14
N GLU A 346 -4.36 6.91 22.49
CA GLU A 346 -3.17 7.61 22.93
C GLU A 346 -2.65 8.67 21.93
N LYS A 347 -2.71 8.40 20.62
CA LYS A 347 -2.21 9.35 19.61
C LYS A 347 -3.12 10.57 19.48
N ILE A 348 -4.43 10.35 19.46
CA ILE A 348 -5.44 11.43 19.43
C ILE A 348 -5.29 12.28 20.69
N ARG A 349 -5.22 11.65 21.87
CA ARG A 349 -5.02 12.34 23.16
C ARG A 349 -3.75 13.19 23.15
N ARG A 350 -2.60 12.63 22.76
CA ARG A 350 -1.33 13.37 22.68
C ARG A 350 -1.43 14.57 21.74
N ASN A 351 -2.02 14.41 20.55
CA ASN A 351 -2.17 15.50 19.59
C ASN A 351 -3.13 16.59 20.10
N ALA A 352 -4.25 16.20 20.71
CA ALA A 352 -5.22 17.11 21.32
C ALA A 352 -4.57 17.92 22.46
N SER A 353 -3.89 17.27 23.41
CA SER A 353 -3.20 17.95 24.50
C SER A 353 -2.07 18.86 24.01
N SER A 354 -1.39 18.51 22.91
CA SER A 354 -0.42 19.41 22.28
C SER A 354 -1.09 20.66 21.71
N LEU A 355 -2.20 20.48 20.98
CA LEU A 355 -2.93 21.58 20.37
C LEU A 355 -3.54 22.53 21.41
N VAL A 356 -4.06 22.01 22.52
CA VAL A 356 -4.53 22.83 23.65
C VAL A 356 -3.40 23.74 24.16
N ARG A 357 -2.21 23.19 24.42
CA ARG A 357 -1.07 23.99 24.91
C ARG A 357 -0.71 25.12 23.95
N VAL A 358 -0.69 24.83 22.64
CA VAL A 358 -0.39 25.82 21.60
C VAL A 358 -1.44 26.93 21.57
N LEU A 359 -2.73 26.58 21.59
CA LEU A 359 -3.83 27.54 21.52
C LEU A 359 -3.99 28.39 22.78
N SER A 360 -3.61 27.85 23.96
CA SER A 360 -3.62 28.55 25.24
C SER A 360 -2.40 29.47 25.47
N GLY A 361 -1.52 29.64 24.48
CA GLY A 361 -0.35 30.52 24.61
C GLY A 361 0.83 29.89 25.35
N GLY A 362 0.82 28.57 25.54
CA GLY A 362 1.95 27.82 26.08
C GLY A 362 3.08 27.74 25.05
N SER A 363 4.00 28.70 25.10
CA SER A 363 5.20 28.71 24.26
C SER A 363 6.00 27.42 24.46
N MET A 364 6.14 26.61 23.40
CA MET A 364 7.26 25.65 23.30
C MET A 364 8.51 26.48 22.98
N ARG A 365 9.18 26.95 24.03
CA ARG A 365 10.61 27.29 23.93
C ARG A 365 11.44 26.02 24.05
#